data_AF-A0A8T6V0C8-F1
#
_entry.id   AF-A0A8T6V0C8-F1
#
_cell.length_a   1.000
_cell.length_b   1.000
_cell.length_c   1.000
_cell.angle_alpha   90.00
_cell.angle_beta   90.00
_cell.angle_gamma   90.00
#
_symmetry.space_group_name_H-M   'P 1'
#
loop_
_entity.id
_entity.type
_entity.pdbx_description
1 polymer ?
#
loop_
_entity_poly.entity_id
_entity_poly.type
_entity_poly.pdbx_seq_one_letter_code
_entity_poly.pdbx_strand_id
1 'polypeptide(L)'
;MLGLGIESTAHTFSCAVLERKQNKGKILSDVRKIYKPASGQGIHPREASRHHIENSAEVLSDCLKQAGIGVSDLDMISYAAGPGLGPCLRVGAVVARSLASYYKIPI
;
A
#
# COMPACT_ATOMS: atom_id res chain seq x y z
N MET A 1 -11.18 12.13 -9.25
CA MET A 1 -10.24 11.02 -9.52
C MET A 1 -9.83 10.43 -8.20
N LEU A 2 -10.00 9.12 -8.01
CA LEU A 2 -9.61 8.37 -6.83
C LEU A 2 -8.36 7.56 -7.13
N GLY A 3 -7.31 7.75 -6.34
CA GLY A 3 -6.05 7.04 -6.48
C GLY A 3 -5.71 6.26 -5.21
N LEU A 4 -5.27 5.02 -5.37
CA LEU A 4 -4.69 4.20 -4.29
C LEU A 4 -3.16 4.29 -4.35
N GLY A 5 -2.51 4.59 -3.22
CA GLY A 5 -1.06 4.51 -3.05
C GLY A 5 -0.68 3.35 -2.13
N ILE A 6 0.30 2.54 -2.53
CA ILE A 6 0.84 1.42 -1.75
C ILE A 6 2.33 1.66 -1.47
N GLU A 7 2.69 1.74 -0.20
CA GLU A 7 4.07 1.97 0.26
C GLU A 7 4.59 0.72 0.98
N SER A 8 5.79 0.26 0.57
CA SER A 8 6.40 -1.00 1.04
C SER A 8 7.93 -1.02 0.93
N THR A 9 8.58 0.14 0.91
CA THR A 9 10.03 0.27 0.70
C THR A 9 10.87 -0.31 1.84
N ALA A 10 10.39 -0.24 3.08
CA ALA A 10 11.14 -0.62 4.28
C ALA A 10 10.28 -1.43 5.26
N HIS A 11 10.27 -1.04 6.54
CA HIS A 11 9.60 -1.76 7.63
C HIS A 11 8.12 -1.40 7.81
N THR A 12 7.58 -0.48 7.01
CA THR A 12 6.16 -0.10 7.03
C THR A 12 5.48 -0.59 5.76
N PHE A 13 4.33 -1.25 5.92
CA PHE A 13 3.37 -1.46 4.84
C PHE A 13 2.20 -0.50 5.05
N SER A 14 1.85 0.26 4.03
CA SER A 14 0.73 1.20 4.11
C SER A 14 -0.01 1.38 2.80
N CYS A 15 -1.30 1.70 2.94
CA CYS A 15 -2.17 2.08 1.85
C CYS A 15 -2.81 3.44 2.15
N ALA A 16 -2.97 4.28 1.13
CA ALA A 16 -3.70 5.54 1.23
C ALA A 16 -4.60 5.76 0.02
N VAL A 17 -5.80 6.27 0.23
CA VAL A 17 -6.70 6.70 -0.84
C VAL A 17 -6.72 8.22 -0.90
N LEU A 18 -6.53 8.76 -2.10
CA LEU A 18 -6.57 10.19 -2.38
C LEU A 18 -7.67 10.51 -3.38
N GLU A 19 -8.40 11.60 -3.13
CA GLU A 19 -9.32 12.20 -4.08
C GLU A 19 -8.69 13.45 -4.68
N ARG A 20 -8.62 13.52 -6.01
CA ARG A 20 -8.33 14.76 -6.74
C ARG A 20 -9.60 15.32 -7.38
N LYS A 21 -9.92 16.57 -7.05
CA LYS A 21 -10.97 17.39 -7.68
C LYS A 21 -10.32 18.68 -8.20
N GLN A 22 -10.29 18.85 -9.53
CA GLN A 22 -9.61 19.97 -10.19
C GLN A 22 -8.16 20.11 -9.66
N ASN A 23 -7.82 21.26 -9.06
CA ASN A 23 -6.49 21.56 -8.52
C ASN A 23 -6.34 21.26 -7.02
N LYS A 24 -7.30 20.54 -6.41
CA LYS A 24 -7.26 20.18 -4.98
C LYS A 24 -7.16 18.66 -4.82
N GLY A 25 -6.25 18.23 -3.94
CA GLY A 25 -6.12 16.86 -3.47
C GLY A 25 -6.57 16.74 -2.02
N LYS A 26 -7.26 15.65 -1.69
CA LYS A 26 -7.67 15.30 -0.32
C LYS A 26 -7.27 13.85 -0.03
N ILE A 27 -6.63 13.61 1.11
CA ILE A 27 -6.42 12.27 1.63
C ILE A 27 -7.74 11.81 2.26
N LEU A 28 -8.30 10.71 1.75
CA LEU A 28 -9.53 10.11 2.28
C LEU A 28 -9.23 9.09 3.38
N SER A 29 -8.13 8.37 3.26
CA SER A 29 -7.66 7.40 4.25
C SER A 29 -6.14 7.21 4.15
N ASP A 30 -5.54 6.77 5.26
CA ASP A 30 -4.12 6.46 5.38
C ASP A 30 -3.94 5.43 6.50
N VAL A 31 -3.70 4.18 6.12
CA VAL A 31 -3.62 3.03 7.02
C VAL A 31 -2.24 2.42 6.93
N ARG A 32 -1.62 2.18 8.09
CA ARG A 32 -0.21 1.79 8.20
C ARG A 32 -0.04 0.66 9.22
N LYS A 33 0.79 -0.32 8.90
CA LYS A 33 1.29 -1.34 9.84
C LYS A 33 2.81 -1.32 9.82
N ILE A 34 3.41 -1.15 10.99
CA ILE A 34 4.85 -0.96 11.16
C ILE A 34 5.44 -2.23 11.78
N TYR A 35 6.35 -2.90 11.08
CA TYR A 35 7.19 -3.94 11.64
C TYR A 35 8.17 -3.32 12.62
N LYS A 36 8.18 -3.84 13.86
CA LYS A 36 9.07 -3.39 14.92
C LYS A 36 10.04 -4.52 15.26
N PRO A 37 11.34 -4.41 14.94
CA PRO A 37 12.32 -5.39 15.39
C PRO A 37 12.46 -5.37 16.92
N ALA A 38 12.99 -6.44 17.49
CA ALA A 38 13.30 -6.50 18.92
C ALA A 38 14.29 -5.40 19.32
N SER A 39 14.26 -4.98 20.58
CA SER A 39 15.14 -3.94 21.09
C SER A 39 16.61 -4.26 20.82
N GLY A 40 17.34 -3.30 20.27
CA GLY A 40 18.75 -3.45 19.89
C GLY A 40 19.00 -4.11 18.53
N GLN A 41 17.96 -4.50 17.78
CA GLN A 41 18.10 -5.10 16.45
C GLN A 41 17.68 -4.15 15.31
N GLY A 42 18.28 -4.34 14.14
CA GLY A 42 17.93 -3.62 12.92
C GLY A 42 16.77 -4.26 12.15
N ILE A 43 16.34 -3.62 11.07
CA ILE A 43 15.29 -4.15 10.20
C ILE A 43 15.86 -5.33 9.41
N HIS A 44 15.36 -6.53 9.69
CA HIS A 44 15.71 -7.71 8.91
C HIS A 44 14.82 -7.82 7.66
N PRO A 45 15.36 -7.79 6.42
CA PRO A 45 14.53 -7.69 5.20
C PRO A 45 13.52 -8.83 5.02
N ARG A 46 13.85 -10.05 5.46
CA ARG A 46 12.92 -11.18 5.36
C ARG A 46 11.74 -11.04 6.34
N GLU A 47 12.01 -10.57 7.56
CA GLU A 47 10.98 -10.41 8.59
C GLU A 47 10.04 -9.25 8.25
N ALA A 48 10.60 -8.12 7.80
CA ALA A 48 9.81 -7.00 7.30
C ALA A 48 8.93 -7.43 6.11
N SER A 49 9.46 -8.21 5.15
CA SER A 49 8.63 -8.70 4.04
C SER A 49 7.53 -9.66 4.47
N ARG A 50 7.78 -10.51 5.48
CA ARG A 50 6.77 -11.41 6.04
C ARG A 50 5.65 -10.62 6.71
N HIS A 51 6.01 -9.62 7.50
CA HIS A 51 5.05 -8.68 8.09
C HIS A 51 4.18 -8.03 7.01
N HIS A 52 4.76 -7.58 5.89
CA HIS A 52 3.98 -7.02 4.78
C HIS A 52 3.00 -8.03 4.18
N ILE A 53 3.41 -9.28 3.97
CA ILE A 53 2.53 -10.33 3.45
C ILE A 53 1.35 -10.55 4.40
N GLU A 54 1.61 -10.70 5.70
CA GLU A 54 0.61 -10.98 6.73
C GLU A 54 -0.39 -9.84 6.91
N ASN A 55 0.04 -8.58 6.69
CA ASN A 55 -0.79 -7.40 6.95
C ASN A 55 -1.39 -6.76 5.69
N SER A 56 -0.91 -7.10 4.49
CA SER A 56 -1.26 -6.37 3.26
C SER A 56 -2.77 -6.33 2.96
N ALA A 57 -3.45 -7.46 3.13
CA ALA A 57 -4.88 -7.57 2.89
C ALA A 57 -5.71 -6.75 3.91
N GLU A 58 -5.36 -6.82 5.20
CA GLU A 58 -6.02 -6.05 6.27
C GLU A 58 -5.85 -4.55 6.02
N VAL A 59 -4.61 -4.10 5.77
CA VAL A 59 -4.30 -2.68 5.52
C VAL A 59 -5.05 -2.14 4.31
N LEU A 60 -5.12 -2.89 3.21
CA LEU A 60 -5.88 -2.50 2.04
C LEU A 60 -7.39 -2.41 2.33
N SER A 61 -7.95 -3.44 2.98
CA SER A 61 -9.37 -3.49 3.33
C SER A 61 -9.77 -2.31 4.23
N ASP A 62 -8.99 -2.06 5.28
CA ASP A 62 -9.24 -0.95 6.20
C ASP A 62 -9.08 0.40 5.52
N CYS A 63 -8.11 0.54 4.62
CA CYS A 63 -7.89 1.77 3.86
C CYS A 63 -9.09 2.12 2.97
N LEU A 64 -9.64 1.13 2.25
CA LEU A 64 -10.82 1.31 1.41
C LEU A 64 -12.07 1.57 2.25
N LYS A 65 -12.23 0.84 3.36
CA LYS A 65 -13.33 1.03 4.31
C LYS A 65 -13.33 2.42 4.93
N GLN A 66 -12.17 2.93 5.36
CA GLN A 66 -12.04 4.28 5.90
C GLN A 66 -12.34 5.36 4.85
N ALA A 67 -11.97 5.12 3.59
CA ALA A 67 -12.31 6.02 2.48
C ALA A 67 -13.79 5.93 2.05
N GLY A 68 -14.50 4.87 2.44
CA GLY A 68 -15.90 4.64 2.09
C GLY A 68 -16.10 4.24 0.63
N ILE A 69 -15.12 3.58 0.00
CA ILE A 69 -15.14 3.18 -1.40
C ILE A 69 -14.79 1.69 -1.58
N GLY A 70 -15.16 1.13 -2.73
CA GLY A 70 -14.67 -0.17 -3.21
C GLY A 70 -13.45 -0.03 -4.13
N VAL A 71 -12.80 -1.16 -4.44
CA VAL A 71 -11.66 -1.17 -5.39
C VAL A 71 -12.07 -0.69 -6.78
N SER A 72 -13.27 -1.06 -7.23
CA SER A 72 -13.80 -0.67 -8.54
C SER A 72 -14.07 0.83 -8.70
N ASP A 73 -14.06 1.60 -7.62
CA ASP A 73 -14.21 3.06 -7.67
C ASP A 73 -12.87 3.78 -7.93
N LEU A 74 -11.75 3.05 -7.88
CA LEU A 74 -10.42 3.62 -8.11
C LEU A 74 -10.18 3.86 -9.60
N ASP A 75 -9.64 5.05 -9.93
CA ASP A 75 -9.21 5.40 -11.28
C ASP A 75 -7.75 5.01 -11.55
N MET A 76 -6.95 4.85 -10.49
CA MET A 76 -5.51 4.58 -10.57
C MET A 76 -5.02 3.86 -9.31
N ILE A 77 -4.07 2.95 -9.52
CA ILE A 77 -3.29 2.33 -8.45
C ILE A 77 -1.83 2.78 -8.62
N SER A 78 -1.15 3.06 -7.52
CA SER A 78 0.27 3.44 -7.52
C SER A 78 0.97 2.68 -6.42
N TYR A 79 2.26 2.38 -6.62
CA TYR A 79 3.06 1.68 -5.63
C TYR A 79 4.49 2.18 -5.62
N ALA A 80 5.16 2.04 -4.48
CA ALA A 80 6.58 2.32 -4.38
C ALA A 80 7.39 1.26 -5.15
N ALA A 81 7.91 1.64 -6.32
CA ALA A 81 8.73 0.77 -7.17
C ALA A 81 10.20 0.71 -6.72
N GLY A 82 10.65 1.67 -5.91
CA GLY A 82 11.99 1.77 -5.36
C GLY A 82 12.46 3.22 -5.17
N PRO A 83 13.65 3.43 -4.59
CA PRO A 83 14.54 2.42 -4.00
C PRO A 83 13.97 1.81 -2.71
N GLY A 84 14.56 0.71 -2.20
CA GLY A 84 14.11 0.07 -0.96
C GLY A 84 14.59 -1.38 -0.78
N LEU A 85 14.08 -2.05 0.26
CA LEU A 85 14.34 -3.45 0.55
C LEU A 85 13.64 -4.33 -0.49
N GLY A 86 14.43 -4.98 -1.36
CA GLY A 86 13.91 -5.82 -2.47
C GLY A 86 12.79 -6.80 -2.08
N PRO A 87 12.91 -7.57 -0.97
CA PRO A 87 11.82 -8.43 -0.49
C PRO A 87 10.52 -7.68 -0.17
N CYS A 88 10.60 -6.47 0.40
CA CYS A 88 9.44 -5.67 0.79
C CYS A 88 8.79 -5.02 -0.44
N LEU A 89 9.59 -4.44 -1.33
CA LEU A 89 9.12 -3.83 -2.60
C LEU A 89 8.30 -4.83 -3.43
N ARG A 90 8.73 -6.09 -3.51
CA ARG A 90 8.00 -7.13 -4.24
C ARG A 90 6.59 -7.37 -3.69
N VAL A 91 6.39 -7.26 -2.38
CA VAL A 91 5.06 -7.46 -1.78
C VAL A 91 4.12 -6.35 -2.25
N GLY A 92 4.50 -5.07 -2.12
CA GLY A 92 3.67 -3.96 -2.60
C GLY A 92 3.43 -4.02 -4.11
N ALA A 93 4.44 -4.35 -4.90
CA ALA A 93 4.31 -4.51 -6.35
C ALA A 93 3.33 -5.64 -6.73
N VAL A 94 3.37 -6.78 -6.04
CA VAL A 94 2.43 -7.90 -6.28
C VAL A 94 1.00 -7.48 -5.93
N VAL A 95 0.78 -6.85 -4.77
CA VAL A 95 -0.55 -6.36 -4.37
C VAL A 95 -1.10 -5.40 -5.43
N ALA A 96 -0.32 -4.39 -5.79
CA ALA A 96 -0.72 -3.37 -6.76
C ALA A 96 -1.05 -3.98 -8.14
N ARG A 97 -0.14 -4.79 -8.69
CA ARG A 97 -0.32 -5.42 -10.01
C ARG A 97 -1.47 -6.42 -10.03
N SER A 98 -1.72 -7.12 -8.93
CA SER A 98 -2.84 -8.07 -8.84
C SER A 98 -4.18 -7.33 -8.92
N LEU A 99 -4.34 -6.24 -8.15
CA LEU A 99 -5.53 -5.40 -8.20
C LEU A 99 -5.71 -4.78 -9.59
N ALA A 100 -4.66 -4.15 -10.13
CA ALA A 100 -4.70 -3.50 -11.44
C ALA A 100 -5.08 -4.49 -12.56
N SER A 101 -4.47 -5.67 -12.57
CA SER A 101 -4.74 -6.71 -13.57
C SER A 101 -6.16 -7.27 -13.47
N TYR A 102 -6.66 -7.49 -12.25
CA TYR A 102 -7.98 -8.07 -12.01
C TYR A 102 -9.10 -7.07 -12.33
N TYR A 103 -9.01 -5.85 -11.78
CA TYR A 103 -10.03 -4.80 -11.93
C TYR A 103 -9.88 -3.96 -13.21
N LYS A 104 -8.83 -4.19 -14.01
CA LYS A 104 -8.52 -3.42 -15.22
C LYS A 104 -8.31 -1.92 -14.95
N ILE A 105 -7.63 -1.62 -13.86
CA ILE A 105 -7.33 -0.25 -13.43
C ILE A 105 -5.87 0.07 -13.80
N PRO A 106 -5.57 1.27 -14.33
CA PRO A 106 -4.20 1.71 -14.57
C PRO A 106 -3.29 1.63 -13.33
N ILE A 107 -2.01 1.30 -13.56
CA ILE A 107 -0.96 1.19 -12.53
C ILE A 107 0.35 1.86 -12.94
#